data_AF-A0A2A9P2Y8-F1
#
_entry.id   AF-A0A2A9P2Y8-F1
#
_cell.length_a   1.000
_cell.length_b   1.000
_cell.length_c   1.000
_cell.angle_alpha   90.00
_cell.angle_beta   90.00
_cell.angle_gamma   90.00
#
_symmetry.space_group_name_H-M   'P 1'
#
loop_
_entity.id
_entity.type
_entity.pdbx_description
1 polymer ?
#
loop_
_entity_poly.entity_id
_entity_poly.type
_entity_poly.pdbx_seq_one_letter_code
_entity_poly.pdbx_strand_id
1 'polypeptide(L)'
;MAALGHAKALQTKGLRSIEQLAQAPIDAIEAAIGDARLAKSLQTACKKHETKTAKRAAGEAPPSSPPSKKPKLQAHKRELDYSAMTADELETSLELPLEEDEDTIRATTVVTNRAPLLLAFAVELLRFTMPEQPPSSRLSLAQAVVSANSRAKAKSLGMDGAGPAGEGARIPEGQPTVRVLGRDVPVLKRGDYTWPLEAVKTTAEAEGAGASSAASQANAAQAKTWSASQRLTSKSSTFIAHAAALSSPSQRTGLVRRLMTEKPSLETATHNAWAVRTSYGNSPLVQEASFDDGETGCGEFMLGLMRQADVKNTLVVLTRWFGGVLLGPDRWRLMRECVDDALSCRRRTTTLAGEAVWALDESSEEGSGKSTVGMAVHRPEGARNYLLRSFVAGQEDAANKAAGDDGHRQQCLGRLLGALRLLFQSWAGVLSGRELDRRAWSWYVAVRPEVEAGPSGWGAKGPVRLEKIVDFARKEEGRGDEGQQLAGSKQVQGWKGL
;
A
#
# COMPACT_ATOMS: atom_id res chain seq x y z
N MET A 1 -37.47 -25.07 -1.11
CA MET A 1 -38.53 -25.98 -0.60
C MET A 1 -38.05 -26.97 0.47
N ALA A 2 -36.80 -27.48 0.42
CA ALA A 2 -36.30 -28.47 1.39
C ALA A 2 -36.22 -27.99 2.86
N ALA A 3 -35.84 -26.73 3.11
CA ALA A 3 -35.66 -26.21 4.47
C ALA A 3 -36.94 -26.20 5.33
N LEU A 4 -38.09 -25.90 4.71
CA LEU A 4 -39.41 -25.91 5.37
C LEU A 4 -39.87 -27.34 5.71
N GLY A 5 -39.42 -28.34 4.94
CA GLY A 5 -39.68 -29.76 5.22
C GLY A 5 -38.94 -30.25 6.47
N HIS A 6 -37.64 -29.92 6.59
CA HIS A 6 -36.85 -30.27 7.77
C HIS A 6 -37.37 -29.58 9.04
N ALA A 7 -37.85 -28.34 8.95
CA ALA A 7 -38.46 -27.65 10.07
C ALA A 7 -39.72 -28.36 10.61
N LYS A 8 -40.61 -28.82 9.71
CA LYS A 8 -41.79 -29.61 10.10
C LYS A 8 -41.38 -30.95 10.73
N ALA A 9 -40.40 -31.65 10.16
CA ALA A 9 -39.92 -32.93 10.69
C ALA A 9 -39.33 -32.82 12.11
N LEU A 10 -38.57 -31.76 12.39
CA LEU A 10 -38.05 -31.47 13.74
C LEU A 10 -39.18 -31.13 14.72
N GLN A 11 -40.19 -30.36 14.28
CA GLN A 11 -41.34 -30.02 15.11
C GLN A 11 -42.23 -31.23 15.46
N THR A 12 -42.36 -32.21 14.55
CA THR A 12 -43.06 -33.48 14.81
C THR A 12 -42.32 -34.33 15.85
N LYS A 13 -40.99 -34.23 15.94
CA LYS A 13 -40.18 -34.88 16.99
C LYS A 13 -40.07 -34.08 18.29
N GLY A 14 -40.86 -33.01 18.45
CA GLY A 14 -40.88 -32.20 19.66
C GLY A 14 -39.69 -31.23 19.81
N LEU A 15 -38.83 -31.09 18.79
CA LEU A 15 -37.71 -30.16 18.75
C LEU A 15 -38.17 -28.82 18.16
N ARG A 16 -38.85 -28.02 18.98
CA ARG A 16 -39.55 -26.80 18.54
C ARG A 16 -38.79 -25.51 18.87
N SER A 17 -37.77 -25.59 19.74
CA SER A 17 -36.94 -24.44 20.11
C SER A 17 -35.45 -24.66 19.82
N ILE A 18 -34.71 -23.56 19.70
CA ILE A 18 -33.25 -23.56 19.51
C ILE A 18 -32.55 -24.22 20.71
N GLU A 19 -33.10 -24.03 21.92
CA GLU A 19 -32.58 -24.60 23.17
C GLU A 19 -32.74 -26.13 23.19
N GLN A 20 -33.93 -26.63 22.80
CA GLN A 20 -34.16 -28.06 22.64
C GLN A 20 -33.24 -28.67 21.58
N LEU A 21 -32.98 -27.97 20.47
CA LEU A 21 -32.05 -28.42 19.43
C LEU A 21 -30.59 -28.43 19.89
N ALA A 22 -30.20 -27.51 20.77
CA ALA A 22 -28.84 -27.46 21.30
C ALA A 22 -28.56 -28.58 22.32
N GLN A 23 -29.57 -28.94 23.13
CA GLN A 23 -29.48 -29.94 24.20
C GLN A 23 -29.86 -31.36 23.77
N ALA A 24 -30.57 -31.54 22.66
CA ALA A 24 -30.99 -32.85 22.17
C ALA A 24 -29.80 -33.75 21.76
N PRO A 25 -29.92 -35.09 21.93
CA PRO A 25 -28.94 -36.03 21.40
C PRO A 25 -28.91 -35.96 19.86
N ILE A 26 -27.71 -36.07 19.29
CA ILE A 26 -27.50 -35.85 17.85
C ILE A 26 -28.26 -36.85 16.97
N ASP A 27 -28.43 -38.07 17.47
CA ASP A 27 -29.18 -39.16 16.81
C ASP A 27 -30.66 -38.81 16.62
N ALA A 28 -31.25 -38.02 17.52
CA ALA A 28 -32.64 -37.58 17.42
C ALA A 28 -32.83 -36.54 16.31
N ILE A 29 -31.84 -35.66 16.13
CA ILE A 29 -31.80 -34.63 15.08
C ILE A 29 -31.52 -35.29 13.72
N GLU A 30 -30.57 -36.23 13.68
CA GLU A 30 -30.26 -37.00 12.48
C GLU A 30 -31.45 -37.83 12.01
N ALA A 31 -32.14 -38.52 12.93
CA ALA A 31 -33.32 -39.28 12.59
C ALA A 31 -34.52 -38.41 12.13
N ALA A 32 -34.49 -37.08 12.35
CA ALA A 32 -35.51 -36.15 11.88
C ALA A 32 -35.19 -35.55 10.51
N ILE A 33 -33.92 -35.32 10.22
CA ILE A 33 -33.44 -34.67 8.99
C ILE A 33 -33.03 -35.69 7.93
N GLY A 34 -32.63 -36.90 8.34
CA GLY A 34 -32.13 -37.96 7.45
C GLY A 34 -30.72 -37.73 6.91
N ASP A 35 -30.02 -36.68 7.38
CA ASP A 35 -28.67 -36.32 6.95
C ASP A 35 -27.78 -35.97 8.16
N ALA A 36 -26.76 -36.78 8.38
CA ALA A 36 -25.80 -36.65 9.48
C ALA A 36 -24.98 -35.35 9.45
N ARG A 37 -24.63 -34.84 8.26
CA ARG A 37 -23.83 -33.61 8.12
C ARG A 37 -24.68 -32.38 8.43
N LEU A 38 -25.92 -32.37 7.94
CA LEU A 38 -26.87 -31.28 8.23
C LEU A 38 -27.27 -31.26 9.71
N ALA A 39 -27.48 -32.42 10.34
CA ALA A 39 -27.77 -32.51 11.77
C ALA A 39 -26.64 -31.92 12.64
N LYS A 40 -25.38 -32.29 12.35
CA LYS A 40 -24.18 -31.74 13.03
C LYS A 40 -24.03 -30.23 12.85
N SER A 41 -24.23 -29.75 11.63
CA SER A 41 -24.14 -28.32 11.32
C SER A 41 -25.23 -27.52 12.06
N LEU A 42 -26.47 -28.02 12.09
CA LEU A 42 -27.59 -27.37 12.77
C LEU A 42 -27.37 -27.31 14.29
N GLN A 43 -26.99 -28.43 14.91
CA GLN A 43 -26.76 -28.48 16.36
C GLN A 43 -25.62 -27.55 16.79
N THR A 44 -24.56 -27.46 15.98
CA THR A 44 -23.43 -26.55 16.23
C THR A 44 -23.85 -25.08 16.16
N ALA A 45 -24.74 -24.74 15.22
CA ALA A 45 -25.30 -23.40 15.10
C ALA A 45 -26.20 -23.05 16.31
N CYS A 46 -27.02 -23.98 16.78
CA CYS A 46 -27.88 -23.79 17.96
C CYS A 46 -27.07 -23.57 19.25
N LYS A 47 -26.02 -24.38 19.49
CA LYS A 47 -25.13 -24.20 20.66
C LYS A 47 -24.39 -22.85 20.64
N LYS A 48 -23.94 -22.41 19.46
CA LYS A 48 -23.34 -21.07 19.31
C LYS A 48 -24.34 -19.96 19.61
N HIS A 49 -25.61 -20.13 19.27
CA HIS A 49 -26.65 -19.16 19.60
C HIS A 49 -26.83 -19.02 21.11
N GLU A 50 -26.92 -20.13 21.86
CA GLU A 50 -27.06 -20.11 23.33
C GLU A 50 -25.91 -19.36 24.03
N THR A 51 -24.65 -19.61 23.64
CA THR A 51 -23.50 -18.90 24.23
C THR A 51 -23.54 -17.38 23.99
N LYS A 52 -24.18 -16.95 22.90
CA LYS A 52 -24.34 -15.53 22.55
C LYS A 52 -25.50 -14.88 23.32
N THR A 53 -26.58 -15.61 23.59
CA THR A 53 -27.72 -15.13 24.39
C THR A 53 -27.39 -15.10 25.89
N ALA A 54 -26.66 -16.09 26.42
CA ALA A 54 -26.21 -16.10 27.82
C ALA A 54 -25.30 -14.90 28.14
N LYS A 55 -24.50 -14.45 27.17
CA LYS A 55 -23.65 -13.24 27.29
C LYS A 55 -24.46 -11.93 27.24
N ARG A 56 -25.71 -11.95 26.78
CA ARG A 56 -26.63 -10.80 26.78
C ARG A 56 -27.53 -10.76 28.01
N ALA A 57 -27.92 -11.91 28.58
CA ALA A 57 -28.80 -12.01 29.73
C ALA A 57 -28.13 -11.62 31.07
N ALA A 58 -26.81 -11.70 31.19
CA ALA A 58 -26.07 -11.25 32.38
C ALA A 58 -25.98 -9.71 32.54
N GLY A 59 -26.79 -8.94 31.80
CA GLY A 59 -26.75 -7.47 31.74
C GLY A 59 -27.84 -6.74 32.54
N GLU A 60 -28.74 -7.44 33.25
CA GLU A 60 -29.83 -6.82 34.01
C GLU A 60 -29.62 -6.99 35.54
N ALA A 61 -28.73 -6.18 36.11
CA ALA A 61 -28.71 -5.86 37.54
C ALA A 61 -28.21 -4.41 37.71
N PRO A 62 -28.78 -3.61 38.65
CA PRO A 62 -28.48 -2.18 38.77
C PRO A 62 -27.03 -1.93 39.26
N PRO A 63 -26.42 -0.78 38.92
CA PRO A 63 -24.97 -0.65 38.87
C PRO A 63 -24.38 -0.36 40.25
N SER A 64 -23.62 -1.31 40.80
CA SER A 64 -22.60 -1.01 41.80
C SER A 64 -21.23 -1.09 41.13
N SER A 65 -20.63 0.08 40.91
CA SER A 65 -19.30 0.34 40.33
C SER A 65 -19.06 -0.17 38.89
N PRO A 66 -18.54 0.66 37.96
CA PRO A 66 -18.18 0.17 36.65
C PRO A 66 -16.97 -0.77 36.78
N PRO A 67 -17.01 -2.00 36.25
CA PRO A 67 -15.79 -2.78 36.08
C PRO A 67 -14.93 -2.04 35.06
N SER A 68 -13.68 -1.76 35.44
CA SER A 68 -12.67 -1.19 34.57
C SER A 68 -12.47 -2.10 33.36
N LYS A 69 -13.19 -1.83 32.28
CA LYS A 69 -12.89 -2.40 30.97
C LYS A 69 -11.50 -1.91 30.61
N LYS A 70 -10.53 -2.82 30.56
CA LYS A 70 -9.20 -2.56 30.02
C LYS A 70 -9.37 -1.77 28.71
N PRO A 71 -8.67 -0.63 28.54
CA PRO A 71 -8.77 0.14 27.32
C PRO A 71 -8.42 -0.78 26.15
N LYS A 72 -9.36 -0.97 25.23
CA LYS A 72 -9.08 -1.70 23.99
C LYS A 72 -8.10 -0.84 23.22
N LEU A 73 -6.90 -1.37 23.00
CA LEU A 73 -5.81 -0.72 22.26
C LEU A 73 -6.10 -0.50 20.77
N GLN A 74 -7.35 -0.54 20.33
CA GLN A 74 -7.73 -0.42 18.92
C GLN A 74 -9.09 0.26 18.78
N ALA A 75 -9.07 1.48 18.20
CA ALA A 75 -10.25 1.95 17.51
C ALA A 75 -10.53 0.98 16.35
N HIS A 76 -11.73 0.42 16.31
CA HIS A 76 -12.14 -0.46 15.24
C HIS A 76 -12.12 0.32 13.90
N LYS A 77 -11.93 -0.34 12.74
CA LYS A 77 -11.98 0.27 11.37
C LYS A 77 -13.21 1.16 11.12
N ARG A 78 -14.23 1.05 11.98
CA ARG A 78 -15.54 1.71 11.93
C ARG A 78 -15.72 2.82 12.97
N GLU A 79 -14.73 3.07 13.83
CA GLU A 79 -14.72 4.12 14.87
C GLU A 79 -13.83 5.33 14.53
N LEU A 80 -12.92 5.20 13.56
CA LEU A 80 -12.07 6.31 13.10
C LEU A 80 -12.71 6.98 11.89
N ASP A 81 -13.43 8.05 12.15
CA ASP A 81 -13.84 8.99 11.13
C ASP A 81 -12.75 10.07 10.97
N TYR A 82 -11.87 9.91 9.97
CA TYR A 82 -10.83 10.90 9.67
C TYR A 82 -11.41 12.29 9.36
N SER A 83 -12.68 12.39 8.97
CA SER A 83 -13.32 13.68 8.73
C SER A 83 -13.74 14.38 10.03
N ALA A 84 -13.73 13.66 11.17
CA ALA A 84 -14.07 14.17 12.48
C ALA A 84 -12.84 14.45 13.37
N MET A 85 -11.62 14.12 12.92
CA MET A 85 -10.37 14.38 13.64
C MET A 85 -9.57 15.49 12.96
N THR A 86 -8.90 16.32 13.76
CA THR A 86 -7.92 17.26 13.22
C THR A 86 -6.67 16.52 12.72
N ALA A 87 -5.89 17.18 11.87
CA ALA A 87 -4.64 16.62 11.35
C ALA A 87 -3.68 16.23 12.50
N ASP A 88 -3.53 17.08 13.50
CA ASP A 88 -2.61 16.87 14.62
C ASP A 88 -3.07 15.74 15.54
N GLU A 89 -4.38 15.64 15.83
CA GLU A 89 -4.94 14.53 16.62
C GLU A 89 -4.72 13.19 15.92
N LEU A 90 -4.88 13.16 14.60
CA LEU A 90 -4.63 11.96 13.81
C LEU A 90 -3.17 11.54 13.91
N GLU A 91 -2.22 12.44 13.68
CA GLU A 91 -0.80 12.10 13.72
C GLU A 91 -0.34 11.70 15.12
N THR A 92 -0.84 12.38 16.15
CA THR A 92 -0.59 12.02 17.56
C THR A 92 -1.10 10.61 17.86
N SER A 93 -2.30 10.25 17.38
CA SER A 93 -2.88 8.92 17.58
C SER A 93 -2.05 7.79 16.92
N LEU A 94 -1.24 8.15 15.92
CA LEU A 94 -0.43 7.24 15.13
C LEU A 94 1.03 7.15 15.59
N GLU A 95 1.42 7.89 16.63
CA GLU A 95 2.76 7.82 17.21
C GLU A 95 3.14 6.41 17.67
N LEU A 96 4.42 6.11 17.53
CA LEU A 96 5.04 4.84 17.89
C LEU A 96 5.96 5.04 19.10
N PRO A 97 6.09 4.03 19.99
CA PRO A 97 7.01 4.10 21.13
C PRO A 97 8.45 4.26 20.64
N LEU A 98 9.28 4.94 21.44
CA LEU A 98 10.68 5.19 21.13
C LEU A 98 11.51 5.09 22.41
N GLU A 99 12.67 4.44 22.30
CA GLU A 99 13.72 4.38 23.31
C GLU A 99 15.02 4.82 22.64
N GLU A 100 15.79 5.73 23.24
CA GLU A 100 17.03 6.27 22.62
C GLU A 100 18.30 5.88 23.39
N ASP A 101 18.17 5.21 24.54
CA ASP A 101 19.31 4.75 25.33
C ASP A 101 20.09 3.63 24.62
N GLU A 102 21.31 3.93 24.16
CA GLU A 102 22.13 3.02 23.35
C GLU A 102 22.49 1.74 24.11
N ASP A 103 22.79 1.82 25.41
CA ASP A 103 23.18 0.66 26.22
C ASP A 103 22.03 -0.34 26.35
N THR A 104 20.83 0.15 26.68
CA THR A 104 19.60 -0.67 26.72
C THR A 104 19.27 -1.27 25.35
N ILE A 105 19.47 -0.50 24.27
CA ILE A 105 19.25 -0.97 22.90
C ILE A 105 20.22 -2.12 22.58
N ARG A 106 21.53 -1.93 22.79
CA ARG A 106 22.56 -2.94 22.49
C ARG A 106 22.34 -4.24 23.25
N ALA A 107 21.93 -4.17 24.52
CA ALA A 107 21.65 -5.33 25.34
C ALA A 107 20.38 -6.11 24.93
N THR A 108 19.56 -5.58 24.01
CA THR A 108 18.26 -6.17 23.68
C THR A 108 18.32 -7.07 22.44
N THR A 109 17.72 -8.26 22.55
CA THR A 109 17.37 -9.11 21.42
C THR A 109 15.86 -9.21 21.29
N VAL A 110 15.32 -8.96 20.09
CA VAL A 110 13.89 -9.08 19.79
C VAL A 110 13.62 -10.29 18.90
N VAL A 111 12.47 -10.94 19.08
CA VAL A 111 12.00 -12.04 18.24
C VAL A 111 10.83 -11.55 17.39
N THR A 112 10.97 -11.64 16.07
CA THR A 112 10.00 -11.08 15.12
C THR A 112 10.03 -11.79 13.76
N ASN A 113 9.04 -11.51 12.93
CA ASN A 113 8.99 -11.93 11.53
C ASN A 113 9.73 -10.93 10.63
N ARG A 114 10.11 -11.37 9.41
CA ARG A 114 10.74 -10.49 8.41
C ARG A 114 9.88 -9.28 8.00
N ALA A 115 8.57 -9.46 7.88
CA ALA A 115 7.63 -8.44 7.43
C ALA A 115 7.47 -7.25 8.41
N PRO A 116 7.21 -7.44 9.72
CA PRO A 116 7.13 -6.34 10.68
C PRO A 116 8.49 -5.66 10.88
N LEU A 117 9.61 -6.40 10.81
CA LEU A 117 10.94 -5.78 10.82
C LEU A 117 11.14 -4.86 9.61
N LEU A 118 10.76 -5.31 8.41
CA LEU A 118 10.83 -4.50 7.20
C LEU A 118 9.94 -3.26 7.30
N LEU A 119 8.75 -3.41 7.90
CA LEU A 119 7.83 -2.31 8.15
C LEU A 119 8.48 -1.24 9.05
N ALA A 120 9.10 -1.64 10.16
CA ALA A 120 9.81 -0.73 11.06
C ALA A 120 10.97 -0.03 10.36
N PHE A 121 11.76 -0.78 9.57
CA PHE A 121 12.87 -0.24 8.77
C PHE A 121 12.40 0.85 7.81
N ALA A 122 11.30 0.60 7.08
CA ALA A 122 10.75 1.54 6.13
C ALA A 122 10.18 2.80 6.81
N VAL A 123 9.48 2.66 7.94
CA VAL A 123 8.92 3.79 8.69
C VAL A 123 10.02 4.73 9.18
N GLU A 124 11.08 4.20 9.79
CA GLU A 124 12.20 5.03 10.27
C GLU A 124 13.05 5.56 9.13
N LEU A 125 13.30 4.80 8.06
CA LEU A 125 14.01 5.31 6.88
C LEU A 125 13.32 6.54 6.29
N LEU A 126 11.99 6.47 6.12
CA LEU A 126 11.19 7.53 5.53
C LEU A 126 11.24 8.83 6.34
N ARG A 127 11.52 8.77 7.65
CA ARG A 127 11.74 9.97 8.47
C ARG A 127 12.93 10.80 7.98
N PHE A 128 13.98 10.14 7.48
CA PHE A 128 15.20 10.79 7.03
C PHE A 128 15.20 11.05 5.52
N THR A 129 14.59 10.17 4.73
CA THR A 129 14.56 10.32 3.26
C THR A 129 13.42 11.22 2.78
N MET A 130 12.34 11.35 3.57
CA MET A 130 11.12 12.10 3.24
C MET A 130 10.55 12.76 4.51
N PRO A 131 11.28 13.69 5.15
CA PRO A 131 10.87 14.32 6.41
C PRO A 131 9.53 15.05 6.32
N GLU A 132 9.16 15.53 5.14
CA GLU A 132 7.89 16.18 4.83
C GLU A 132 6.67 15.26 4.95
N GLN A 133 6.88 13.94 4.99
CA GLN A 133 5.80 12.98 5.18
C GLN A 133 5.48 12.84 6.68
N PRO A 134 4.22 13.06 7.10
CA PRO A 134 3.80 12.83 8.48
C PRO A 134 3.82 11.33 8.86
N PRO A 135 3.74 10.97 10.16
CA PRO A 135 3.73 9.59 10.64
C PRO A 135 2.75 8.67 9.88
N SER A 136 1.53 9.15 9.63
CA SER A 136 0.50 8.43 8.87
C SER A 136 0.92 8.11 7.43
N SER A 137 1.49 9.09 6.72
CA SER A 137 2.01 8.89 5.36
C SER A 137 3.16 7.89 5.35
N ARG A 138 4.08 7.98 6.32
CA ARG A 138 5.20 7.03 6.45
C ARG A 138 4.71 5.61 6.68
N LEU A 139 3.74 5.42 7.58
CA LEU A 139 3.12 4.11 7.84
C LEU A 139 2.41 3.55 6.59
N SER A 140 1.72 4.40 5.83
CA SER A 140 1.07 4.03 4.57
C SER A 140 2.06 3.57 3.50
N LEU A 141 3.10 4.36 3.25
CA LEU A 141 4.18 4.05 2.31
C LEU A 141 4.92 2.77 2.71
N ALA A 142 5.27 2.64 3.98
CA ALA A 142 5.94 1.45 4.51
C ALA A 142 5.08 0.19 4.36
N GLN A 143 3.76 0.29 4.61
CA GLN A 143 2.83 -0.82 4.40
C GLN A 143 2.78 -1.26 2.93
N ALA A 144 2.79 -0.31 1.99
CA ALA A 144 2.81 -0.62 0.56
C ALA A 144 4.06 -1.41 0.15
N VAL A 145 5.23 -1.03 0.67
CA VAL A 145 6.50 -1.74 0.44
C VAL A 145 6.42 -3.18 0.98
N VAL A 146 5.88 -3.36 2.18
CA VAL A 146 5.74 -4.68 2.82
C VAL A 146 4.74 -5.55 2.07
N SER A 147 3.58 -5.00 1.70
CA SER A 147 2.55 -5.70 0.91
C SER A 147 3.11 -6.13 -0.45
N ALA A 148 3.83 -5.26 -1.15
CA ALA A 148 4.51 -5.61 -2.40
C ALA A 148 5.57 -6.70 -2.20
N ASN A 149 6.32 -6.70 -1.08
CA ASN A 149 7.36 -7.70 -0.80
C ASN A 149 6.75 -9.07 -0.52
N SER A 150 5.69 -9.09 0.28
CA SER A 150 4.90 -10.28 0.55
C SER A 150 4.36 -10.87 -0.77
N ARG A 151 3.70 -10.07 -1.62
CA ARG A 151 3.17 -10.54 -2.92
C ARG A 151 4.26 -11.13 -3.82
N ALA A 152 5.38 -10.42 -3.99
CA ALA A 152 6.50 -10.90 -4.81
C ALA A 152 7.04 -12.24 -4.29
N LYS A 153 7.11 -12.41 -2.96
CA LYS A 153 7.57 -13.65 -2.34
C LYS A 153 6.52 -14.78 -2.45
N ALA A 154 5.23 -14.50 -2.27
CA ALA A 154 4.15 -15.46 -2.42
C ALA A 154 4.12 -16.03 -3.86
N LYS A 155 4.28 -15.15 -4.86
CA LYS A 155 4.42 -15.54 -6.27
C LYS A 155 5.65 -16.41 -6.51
N SER A 156 6.80 -16.05 -5.94
CA SER A 156 8.03 -16.85 -6.01
C SER A 156 7.90 -18.23 -5.36
N LEU A 157 6.99 -18.39 -4.40
CA LEU A 157 6.73 -19.66 -3.71
C LEU A 157 5.58 -20.47 -4.31
N GLY A 158 4.93 -19.96 -5.37
CA GLY A 158 3.81 -20.64 -6.02
C GLY A 158 2.58 -20.79 -5.14
N MET A 159 2.37 -19.91 -4.16
CA MET A 159 1.19 -19.97 -3.29
C MET A 159 -0.05 -19.49 -4.05
N ASP A 160 -1.01 -20.41 -4.27
CA ASP A 160 -2.28 -20.14 -4.94
C ASP A 160 -3.10 -19.09 -4.15
N GLY A 161 -3.34 -17.95 -4.79
CA GLY A 161 -3.90 -16.73 -4.17
C GLY A 161 -3.19 -15.46 -4.66
N ALA A 162 -1.97 -15.59 -5.19
CA ALA A 162 -1.44 -14.62 -6.14
C ALA A 162 -2.21 -14.81 -7.46
N GLY A 163 -3.16 -13.92 -7.75
CA GLY A 163 -3.93 -13.96 -9.00
C GLY A 163 -3.04 -14.15 -10.24
N PRO A 164 -3.62 -14.66 -11.35
CA PRO A 164 -2.86 -15.02 -12.54
C PRO A 164 -1.96 -13.87 -13.00
N ALA A 165 -0.78 -14.23 -13.51
CA ALA A 165 0.21 -13.30 -14.05
C ALA A 165 -0.39 -12.54 -15.25
N GLY A 166 -1.04 -11.41 -14.99
CA GLY A 166 -1.65 -10.58 -16.03
C GLY A 166 -2.77 -9.64 -15.57
N GLU A 167 -3.40 -9.87 -14.42
CA GLU A 167 -4.62 -9.14 -14.00
C GLU A 167 -4.52 -8.46 -12.63
N GLY A 168 -3.32 -8.25 -12.08
CA GLY A 168 -3.18 -7.26 -11.00
C GLY A 168 -3.50 -5.87 -11.55
N ALA A 169 -4.28 -5.05 -10.83
CA ALA A 169 -4.67 -3.72 -11.31
C ALA A 169 -3.41 -2.95 -11.70
N ARG A 170 -3.24 -2.76 -13.00
CA ARG A 170 -2.04 -2.14 -13.56
C ARG A 170 -2.05 -0.69 -13.11
N ILE A 171 -0.95 -0.22 -12.51
CA ILE A 171 -0.79 1.19 -12.13
C ILE A 171 -1.18 2.03 -13.34
N PRO A 172 -2.24 2.85 -13.24
CA PRO A 172 -2.69 3.64 -14.37
C PRO A 172 -1.58 4.53 -14.93
N GLU A 173 -1.55 4.72 -16.24
CA GLU A 173 -0.51 5.57 -16.83
C GLU A 173 -0.58 6.99 -16.26
N GLY A 174 0.58 7.55 -15.90
CA GLY A 174 0.67 8.86 -15.26
C GLY A 174 0.36 8.88 -13.77
N GLN A 175 0.13 7.74 -13.11
CA GLN A 175 0.03 7.70 -11.66
C GLN A 175 1.38 8.13 -11.03
N PRO A 176 1.40 9.13 -10.14
CA PRO A 176 2.61 9.49 -9.41
C PRO A 176 3.13 8.32 -8.56
N THR A 177 4.44 8.13 -8.55
CA THR A 177 5.11 7.12 -7.74
C THR A 177 6.23 7.73 -6.90
N VAL A 178 6.45 7.17 -5.73
CA VAL A 178 7.57 7.52 -4.84
C VAL A 178 8.42 6.28 -4.62
N ARG A 179 9.75 6.43 -4.65
CA ARG A 179 10.67 5.30 -4.46
C ARG A 179 11.00 5.09 -2.98
N VAL A 180 10.72 3.92 -2.45
CA VAL A 180 11.01 3.51 -1.06
C VAL A 180 11.60 2.11 -1.04
N LEU A 181 12.75 1.93 -0.40
CA LEU A 181 13.55 0.70 -0.33
C LEU A 181 13.71 0.04 -1.71
N GLY A 182 14.11 0.83 -2.70
CA GLY A 182 14.31 0.39 -4.08
C GLY A 182 13.04 0.05 -4.87
N ARG A 183 11.84 0.43 -4.39
CA ARG A 183 10.57 0.15 -5.07
C ARG A 183 9.76 1.40 -5.35
N ASP A 184 9.16 1.45 -6.53
CA ASP A 184 8.24 2.51 -6.91
C ASP A 184 6.85 2.20 -6.36
N VAL A 185 6.40 3.02 -5.41
CA VAL A 185 5.10 2.91 -4.74
C VAL A 185 4.15 3.92 -5.38
N PRO A 186 3.00 3.51 -5.94
CA PRO A 186 2.00 4.45 -6.44
C PRO A 186 1.38 5.24 -5.29
N VAL A 187 1.23 6.55 -5.46
CA VAL A 187 0.78 7.44 -4.40
C VAL A 187 -0.33 8.38 -4.82
N LEU A 188 -1.12 8.80 -3.84
CA LEU A 188 -2.16 9.81 -3.96
C LEU A 188 -1.85 10.99 -3.05
N LYS A 189 -1.83 12.20 -3.60
CA LYS A 189 -1.66 13.44 -2.84
C LYS A 189 -2.80 13.63 -1.84
N ARG A 190 -2.46 14.05 -0.62
CA ARG A 190 -3.43 14.49 0.39
C ARG A 190 -3.76 15.96 0.15
N GLY A 191 -4.95 16.23 -0.40
CA GLY A 191 -5.46 17.60 -0.52
C GLY A 191 -5.67 18.24 0.84
N ASP A 192 -5.36 19.54 0.95
CA ASP A 192 -5.61 20.38 2.14
C ASP A 192 -4.99 19.87 3.45
N TYR A 193 -3.87 19.15 3.34
CA TYR A 193 -3.14 18.61 4.50
C TYR A 193 -1.79 19.31 4.66
N THR A 194 -1.67 20.12 5.71
CA THR A 194 -0.44 20.84 6.05
C THR A 194 0.27 20.17 7.22
N TRP A 195 1.42 19.56 6.95
CA TRP A 195 2.32 19.05 7.98
C TRP A 195 3.45 20.07 8.20
N PRO A 196 3.55 20.72 9.37
CA PRO A 196 4.61 21.66 9.64
C PRO A 196 5.97 20.94 9.64
N LEU A 197 6.94 21.49 8.91
CA LEU A 197 8.31 20.97 8.81
C LEU A 197 9.17 21.23 10.07
N GLU A 198 8.58 21.71 11.18
CA GLU A 198 9.35 22.23 12.32
C GLU A 198 9.83 21.12 13.26
N ALA A 199 11.09 20.70 13.07
CA ALA A 199 12.17 20.63 14.08
C ALA A 199 13.33 19.74 13.60
N VAL A 200 14.08 20.16 12.58
CA VAL A 200 15.48 19.76 12.42
C VAL A 200 16.34 20.99 12.73
N LYS A 201 16.51 21.28 14.02
CA LYS A 201 17.61 22.12 14.49
C LYS A 201 18.83 21.22 14.72
N THR A 202 19.56 20.94 13.66
CA THR A 202 21.03 20.78 13.72
C THR A 202 21.62 20.84 12.32
N THR A 203 22.53 21.80 12.14
CA THR A 203 23.50 21.96 11.05
C THR A 203 22.96 22.07 9.62
N ALA A 204 22.41 23.24 9.29
CA ALA A 204 22.33 23.73 7.90
C ALA A 204 22.70 25.22 7.80
N GLU A 205 23.67 25.67 8.61
CA GLU A 205 24.39 26.93 8.41
C GLU A 205 25.79 26.64 7.89
N ALA A 206 25.86 26.13 6.65
CA ALA A 206 27.01 26.24 5.76
C ALA A 206 26.59 25.62 4.42
N GLU A 207 26.00 26.44 3.55
CA GLU A 207 26.18 26.45 2.08
C GLU A 207 25.03 27.23 1.44
N GLY A 208 25.13 28.55 1.51
CA GLY A 208 24.46 29.41 0.57
C GLY A 208 25.17 29.32 -0.78
N ALA A 209 24.62 28.53 -1.70
CA ALA A 209 24.69 28.73 -3.16
C ALA A 209 24.10 27.50 -3.88
N GLY A 210 22.80 27.55 -4.17
CA GLY A 210 22.14 26.47 -4.91
C GLY A 210 20.76 26.79 -5.48
N ALA A 211 20.43 28.07 -5.69
CA ALA A 211 19.18 28.52 -6.32
C ALA A 211 19.15 28.29 -7.85
N SER A 212 19.91 27.32 -8.35
CA SER A 212 20.05 27.00 -9.78
C SER A 212 19.74 25.54 -10.13
N SER A 213 19.38 24.69 -9.16
CA SER A 213 19.05 23.28 -9.41
C SER A 213 17.56 22.99 -9.67
N ALA A 214 16.66 23.95 -9.39
CA ALA A 214 15.23 23.84 -9.72
C ALA A 214 14.95 23.90 -11.24
N ALA A 215 15.88 24.45 -12.02
CA ALA A 215 15.80 24.50 -13.48
C ALA A 215 16.35 23.24 -14.18
N SER A 216 17.04 22.35 -13.47
CA SER A 216 17.79 21.22 -14.06
C SER A 216 17.09 19.87 -13.96
N GLN A 217 15.98 19.76 -13.21
CA GLN A 217 15.11 18.57 -13.20
C GLN A 217 13.83 18.73 -14.04
N ALA A 218 13.66 19.87 -14.71
CA ALA A 218 12.59 20.09 -15.69
C ALA A 218 12.86 19.44 -17.05
N ASN A 219 14.04 18.85 -17.28
CA ASN A 219 14.52 18.46 -18.62
C ASN A 219 14.68 16.93 -18.84
N ALA A 220 14.03 16.08 -18.05
CA ALA A 220 14.01 14.62 -18.27
C ALA A 220 12.61 13.99 -18.33
N ALA A 221 11.54 14.78 -18.14
CA ALA A 221 10.19 14.35 -18.48
C ALA A 221 9.87 14.85 -19.89
N GLN A 222 10.25 14.08 -20.93
CA GLN A 222 9.56 14.20 -22.21
C GLN A 222 8.07 14.02 -21.90
N ALA A 223 7.28 15.10 -22.00
CA ALA A 223 5.85 15.05 -21.80
C ALA A 223 5.29 14.01 -22.77
N LYS A 224 4.89 12.84 -22.24
CA LYS A 224 4.32 11.76 -23.04
C LYS A 224 3.14 12.33 -23.82
N THR A 225 3.22 12.27 -25.15
CA THR A 225 2.20 12.84 -26.05
C THR A 225 0.85 12.12 -25.89
N TRP A 226 0.88 10.85 -25.49
CA TRP A 226 -0.29 9.98 -25.36
C TRP A 226 -0.41 9.40 -23.94
N SER A 227 -1.63 9.34 -23.43
CA SER A 227 -2.02 8.59 -22.23
C SER A 227 -2.93 7.44 -22.64
N ALA A 228 -2.59 6.21 -22.26
CA ALA A 228 -3.35 5.01 -22.59
C ALA A 228 -4.25 4.56 -21.43
N SER A 229 -5.42 4.00 -21.76
CA SER A 229 -6.26 3.27 -20.81
C SER A 229 -5.68 1.89 -20.47
N GLN A 230 -6.26 1.25 -19.45
CA GLN A 230 -6.14 -0.19 -19.29
C GLN A 230 -6.71 -0.92 -20.52
N ARG A 231 -6.14 -2.09 -20.80
CA ARG A 231 -6.60 -2.97 -21.88
C ARG A 231 -7.70 -3.86 -21.34
N LEU A 232 -8.92 -3.69 -21.85
CA LEU A 232 -10.07 -4.51 -21.44
C LEU A 232 -10.29 -5.63 -22.45
N THR A 233 -10.46 -6.86 -21.96
CA THR A 233 -10.75 -8.03 -22.81
C THR A 233 -12.05 -8.69 -22.38
N SER A 234 -12.95 -8.93 -23.32
CA SER A 234 -14.21 -9.65 -23.11
C SER A 234 -14.51 -10.51 -24.34
N LYS A 235 -14.81 -11.80 -24.12
CA LYS A 235 -15.09 -12.78 -25.19
C LYS A 235 -14.06 -12.70 -26.34
N SER A 236 -12.77 -12.72 -25.97
CA SER A 236 -11.62 -12.60 -26.86
C SER A 236 -11.50 -11.30 -27.65
N SER A 237 -12.44 -10.37 -27.53
CA SER A 237 -12.31 -9.01 -28.08
C SER A 237 -11.57 -8.14 -27.08
N THR A 238 -10.63 -7.34 -27.58
CA THR A 238 -9.78 -6.50 -26.74
C THR A 238 -9.92 -5.03 -27.13
N PHE A 239 -9.97 -4.15 -26.14
CA PHE A 239 -10.12 -2.71 -26.29
C PHE A 239 -8.99 -1.97 -25.57
N ILE A 240 -8.56 -0.85 -26.15
CA ILE A 240 -7.66 0.12 -25.51
C ILE A 240 -7.92 1.51 -26.10
N ALA A 241 -7.96 2.54 -25.26
CA ALA A 241 -8.07 3.92 -25.70
C ALA A 241 -6.75 4.67 -25.45
N HIS A 242 -6.47 5.65 -26.31
CA HIS A 242 -5.35 6.56 -26.18
C HIS A 242 -5.86 8.00 -26.29
N ALA A 243 -5.47 8.86 -25.36
CA ALA A 243 -5.82 10.27 -25.37
C ALA A 243 -4.56 11.15 -25.53
N ALA A 244 -4.61 12.16 -26.39
CA ALA A 244 -3.55 13.14 -26.60
C ALA A 244 -4.07 14.57 -26.52
N ALA A 245 -3.22 15.50 -26.09
CA ALA A 245 -3.50 16.93 -26.20
C ALA A 245 -3.26 17.43 -27.63
N LEU A 246 -4.09 18.38 -28.07
CA LEU A 246 -3.83 19.13 -29.30
C LEU A 246 -4.35 20.55 -29.17
N SER A 247 -3.70 21.47 -29.87
CA SER A 247 -4.12 22.87 -29.97
C SER A 247 -4.85 23.19 -31.27
N SER A 248 -4.74 22.33 -32.28
CA SER A 248 -5.37 22.54 -33.60
C SER A 248 -5.79 21.19 -34.22
N PRO A 249 -6.96 21.11 -34.87
CA PRO A 249 -7.40 19.90 -35.59
C PRO A 249 -6.38 19.38 -36.60
N SER A 250 -5.58 20.28 -37.18
CA SER A 250 -4.51 19.94 -38.15
C SER A 250 -3.46 18.98 -37.58
N GLN A 251 -3.24 18.99 -36.27
CA GLN A 251 -2.26 18.12 -35.59
C GLN A 251 -2.69 16.65 -35.57
N ARG A 252 -4.00 16.37 -35.70
CA ARG A 252 -4.57 15.01 -35.56
C ARG A 252 -3.83 13.98 -36.41
N THR A 253 -3.67 14.24 -37.71
CA THR A 253 -3.06 13.26 -38.64
C THR A 253 -1.62 12.93 -38.25
N GLY A 254 -0.84 13.94 -37.83
CA GLY A 254 0.53 13.74 -37.36
C GLY A 254 0.59 12.98 -36.04
N LEU A 255 -0.31 13.29 -35.10
CA LEU A 255 -0.42 12.60 -33.81
C LEU A 255 -0.78 11.13 -33.98
N VAL A 256 -1.80 10.81 -34.79
CA VAL A 256 -2.22 9.42 -35.05
C VAL A 256 -1.09 8.63 -35.72
N ARG A 257 -0.41 9.21 -36.72
CA ARG A 257 0.76 8.56 -37.35
C ARG A 257 1.86 8.25 -36.33
N ARG A 258 2.16 9.19 -35.43
CA ARG A 258 3.12 8.99 -34.34
C ARG A 258 2.68 7.87 -33.40
N LEU A 259 1.39 7.82 -33.02
CA LEU A 259 0.84 6.77 -32.17
C LEU A 259 1.05 5.38 -32.78
N MET A 260 0.75 5.22 -34.07
CA MET A 260 0.94 3.94 -34.77
C MET A 260 2.43 3.56 -34.86
N THR A 261 3.31 4.54 -35.06
CA THR A 261 4.77 4.32 -35.08
C THR A 261 5.30 3.91 -33.70
N GLU A 262 4.85 4.57 -32.63
CA GLU A 262 5.23 4.24 -31.24
C GLU A 262 4.66 2.90 -30.79
N LYS A 263 3.48 2.52 -31.29
CA LYS A 263 2.77 1.29 -30.96
C LYS A 263 2.32 0.54 -32.22
N PRO A 264 3.25 -0.15 -32.91
CA PRO A 264 2.94 -0.86 -34.17
C PRO A 264 1.83 -1.90 -34.05
N SER A 265 1.62 -2.48 -32.85
CA SER A 265 0.54 -3.44 -32.61
C SER A 265 -0.85 -2.88 -32.92
N LEU A 266 -1.06 -1.55 -32.81
CA LEU A 266 -2.35 -0.92 -33.09
C LEU A 266 -2.75 -1.02 -34.56
N GLU A 267 -1.78 -1.12 -35.47
CA GLU A 267 -2.04 -1.27 -36.91
C GLU A 267 -2.66 -2.63 -37.25
N THR A 268 -2.46 -3.64 -36.40
CA THR A 268 -3.04 -4.98 -36.56
C THR A 268 -4.50 -5.07 -36.07
N ALA A 269 -5.03 -4.00 -35.50
CA ALA A 269 -6.36 -3.99 -34.93
C ALA A 269 -7.45 -4.01 -36.00
N THR A 270 -8.61 -4.55 -35.63
CA THR A 270 -9.77 -4.59 -36.52
C THR A 270 -10.35 -3.20 -36.75
N HIS A 271 -10.32 -2.35 -35.71
CA HIS A 271 -10.84 -0.99 -35.76
C HIS A 271 -9.94 -0.04 -34.94
N ASN A 272 -9.67 1.13 -35.48
CA ASN A 272 -8.98 2.27 -34.86
C ASN A 272 -9.85 3.52 -35.04
N ALA A 273 -10.99 3.56 -34.33
CA ALA A 273 -11.89 4.70 -34.32
C ALA A 273 -11.25 5.90 -33.61
N TRP A 274 -11.63 7.13 -33.96
CA TRP A 274 -11.16 8.32 -33.26
C TRP A 274 -12.23 9.41 -33.12
N ALA A 275 -12.05 10.26 -32.11
CA ALA A 275 -12.86 11.44 -31.87
C ALA A 275 -11.98 12.59 -31.39
N VAL A 276 -12.29 13.82 -31.80
CA VAL A 276 -11.53 15.01 -31.45
C VAL A 276 -12.45 16.18 -31.12
N ARG A 277 -12.10 16.93 -30.07
CA ARG A 277 -12.73 18.19 -29.69
C ARG A 277 -11.66 19.25 -29.51
N THR A 278 -11.78 20.40 -30.17
CA THR A 278 -10.83 21.53 -30.08
C THR A 278 -11.55 22.84 -29.92
N SER A 279 -11.05 23.72 -29.04
CA SER A 279 -11.58 25.08 -28.88
C SER A 279 -11.03 26.01 -29.97
N TYR A 280 -11.82 27.02 -30.32
CA TYR A 280 -11.35 28.12 -31.16
C TYR A 280 -10.66 29.19 -30.30
N GLY A 281 -9.41 28.95 -29.89
CA GLY A 281 -8.70 29.84 -28.98
C GLY A 281 -9.48 30.03 -27.67
N ASN A 282 -9.81 31.29 -27.35
CA ASN A 282 -10.61 31.67 -26.16
C ASN A 282 -12.13 31.72 -26.43
N SER A 283 -12.59 31.36 -27.63
CA SER A 283 -14.01 31.33 -27.97
C SER A 283 -14.74 30.18 -27.27
N PRO A 284 -16.03 30.34 -26.90
CA PRO A 284 -16.86 29.24 -26.42
C PRO A 284 -17.13 28.18 -27.49
N LEU A 285 -16.88 28.48 -28.78
CA LEU A 285 -17.08 27.55 -29.88
C LEU A 285 -16.09 26.37 -29.81
N VAL A 286 -16.61 25.17 -30.05
CA VAL A 286 -15.85 23.91 -30.10
C VAL A 286 -16.03 23.28 -31.47
N GLN A 287 -14.93 22.92 -32.11
CA GLN A 287 -14.93 22.10 -33.31
C GLN A 287 -14.83 20.63 -32.91
N GLU A 288 -15.66 19.81 -33.53
CA GLU A 288 -15.74 18.38 -33.25
C GLU A 288 -15.66 17.59 -34.56
N ALA A 289 -14.95 16.47 -34.52
CA ALA A 289 -14.90 15.52 -35.64
C ALA A 289 -14.66 14.11 -35.09
N SER A 290 -15.13 13.11 -35.82
CA SER A 290 -14.96 11.71 -35.44
C SER A 290 -14.90 10.80 -36.66
N PHE A 291 -14.47 9.56 -36.43
CA PHE A 291 -14.40 8.50 -37.43
C PHE A 291 -14.56 7.14 -36.77
N ASP A 292 -15.44 6.31 -37.34
CA ASP A 292 -15.85 5.02 -36.78
C ASP A 292 -14.91 3.86 -37.11
N ASP A 293 -14.14 3.98 -38.21
CA ASP A 293 -13.28 2.90 -38.75
C ASP A 293 -13.97 1.53 -38.85
N GLY A 294 -15.23 1.49 -39.31
CA GLY A 294 -16.01 0.26 -39.44
C GLY A 294 -16.75 -0.19 -38.16
N GLU A 295 -16.44 0.39 -37.00
CA GLU A 295 -17.22 0.22 -35.77
C GLU A 295 -18.36 1.24 -35.72
N THR A 296 -19.47 0.95 -36.41
CA THR A 296 -20.58 1.89 -36.62
C THR A 296 -21.07 2.54 -35.31
N GLY A 297 -21.05 3.87 -35.29
CA GLY A 297 -21.48 4.72 -34.17
C GLY A 297 -20.41 5.00 -33.11
N CYS A 298 -19.21 4.43 -33.23
CA CYS A 298 -18.15 4.57 -32.23
C CYS A 298 -17.62 6.00 -32.10
N GLY A 299 -17.43 6.71 -33.21
CA GLY A 299 -16.93 8.07 -33.26
C GLY A 299 -17.87 9.05 -32.56
N GLU A 300 -19.16 9.03 -32.88
CA GLU A 300 -20.16 9.89 -32.23
C GLU A 300 -20.35 9.51 -30.76
N PHE A 301 -20.29 8.21 -30.42
CA PHE A 301 -20.31 7.75 -29.05
C PHE A 301 -19.17 8.35 -28.22
N MET A 302 -17.93 8.32 -28.73
CA MET A 302 -16.77 8.94 -28.08
C MET A 302 -16.91 10.46 -27.95
N LEU A 303 -17.43 11.16 -28.97
CA LEU A 303 -17.72 12.59 -28.86
C LEU A 303 -18.72 12.86 -27.73
N GLY A 304 -19.76 12.03 -27.60
CA GLY A 304 -20.71 12.08 -26.49
C GLY A 304 -20.05 11.99 -25.12
N LEU A 305 -19.11 11.05 -24.93
CA LEU A 305 -18.33 10.92 -23.69
C LEU A 305 -17.47 12.15 -23.40
N MET A 306 -16.78 12.65 -24.42
CA MET A 306 -15.92 13.83 -24.27
C MET A 306 -16.74 15.09 -23.97
N ARG A 307 -17.96 15.21 -24.50
CA ARG A 307 -18.92 16.28 -24.16
C ARG A 307 -19.40 16.15 -22.71
N GLN A 308 -19.77 14.95 -22.27
CA GLN A 308 -20.20 14.68 -20.89
C GLN A 308 -19.10 15.02 -19.87
N ALA A 309 -17.84 14.76 -20.20
CA ALA A 309 -16.69 15.08 -19.37
C ALA A 309 -16.18 16.54 -19.52
N ASP A 310 -16.82 17.35 -20.37
CA ASP A 310 -16.38 18.69 -20.80
C ASP A 310 -14.89 18.80 -21.16
N VAL A 311 -14.36 17.78 -21.86
CA VAL A 311 -12.95 17.75 -22.27
C VAL A 311 -12.80 18.35 -23.66
N LYS A 312 -12.01 19.43 -23.76
CA LYS A 312 -11.64 20.12 -25.01
C LYS A 312 -10.15 19.92 -25.30
N ASN A 313 -9.71 20.31 -26.50
CA ASN A 313 -8.30 20.27 -26.94
C ASN A 313 -7.67 18.87 -26.77
N THR A 314 -8.45 17.85 -27.12
CA THR A 314 -8.13 16.44 -26.88
C THR A 314 -8.57 15.57 -28.05
N LEU A 315 -7.72 14.62 -28.41
CA LEU A 315 -7.95 13.58 -29.40
C LEU A 315 -7.95 12.25 -28.67
N VAL A 316 -8.97 11.44 -28.92
CA VAL A 316 -9.07 10.07 -28.43
C VAL A 316 -9.04 9.11 -29.61
N VAL A 317 -8.21 8.07 -29.52
CA VAL A 317 -8.16 6.94 -30.46
C VAL A 317 -8.53 5.69 -29.68
N LEU A 318 -9.60 5.01 -30.11
CA LEU A 318 -10.05 3.76 -29.53
C LEU A 318 -9.74 2.61 -30.48
N THR A 319 -8.91 1.70 -30.01
CA THR A 319 -8.46 0.53 -30.77
C THR A 319 -9.19 -0.71 -30.27
N ARG A 320 -9.74 -1.49 -31.20
CA ARG A 320 -10.41 -2.77 -30.94
C ARG A 320 -9.81 -3.88 -31.79
N TRP A 321 -9.46 -5.00 -31.14
CA TRP A 321 -9.23 -6.29 -31.81
C TRP A 321 -10.47 -7.16 -31.65
N PHE A 322 -11.04 -7.61 -32.78
CA PHE A 322 -12.22 -8.48 -32.78
C PHE A 322 -11.83 -9.92 -32.45
N GLY A 323 -12.50 -10.50 -31.45
CA GLY A 323 -12.23 -11.85 -30.96
C GLY A 323 -13.02 -12.98 -31.62
N GLY A 324 -13.75 -12.71 -32.71
CA GLY A 324 -14.61 -13.70 -33.38
C GLY A 324 -16.06 -13.75 -32.86
N VAL A 325 -16.38 -13.08 -31.75
CA VAL A 325 -17.72 -13.08 -31.14
C VAL A 325 -18.32 -11.68 -31.11
N LEU A 326 -19.55 -11.53 -31.62
CA LEU A 326 -20.29 -10.27 -31.53
C LEU A 326 -20.67 -9.98 -30.08
N LEU A 327 -20.19 -8.86 -29.56
CA LEU A 327 -20.43 -8.43 -28.18
C LEU A 327 -21.81 -7.78 -27.98
N GLY A 328 -22.47 -7.34 -29.05
CA GLY A 328 -23.73 -6.60 -28.97
C GLY A 328 -23.56 -5.33 -28.13
N PRO A 329 -24.52 -5.00 -27.24
CA PRO A 329 -24.47 -3.80 -26.41
C PRO A 329 -23.29 -3.71 -25.43
N ASP A 330 -22.72 -4.85 -25.00
CA ASP A 330 -21.63 -4.88 -24.01
C ASP A 330 -20.37 -4.16 -24.52
N ARG A 331 -20.18 -4.09 -25.85
CA ARG A 331 -19.08 -3.32 -26.46
C ARG A 331 -19.10 -1.86 -26.01
N TRP A 332 -20.28 -1.24 -25.89
CA TRP A 332 -20.40 0.17 -25.53
C TRP A 332 -19.97 0.43 -24.09
N ARG A 333 -20.23 -0.52 -23.18
CA ARG A 333 -19.76 -0.44 -21.79
C ARG A 333 -18.24 -0.47 -21.74
N LEU A 334 -17.60 -1.40 -22.44
CA LEU A 334 -16.14 -1.53 -22.51
C LEU A 334 -15.47 -0.33 -23.18
N MET A 335 -16.05 0.18 -24.27
CA MET A 335 -15.57 1.37 -24.96
C MET A 335 -15.62 2.60 -24.04
N ARG A 336 -16.73 2.79 -23.31
CA ARG A 336 -16.86 3.87 -22.33
C ARG A 336 -15.78 3.78 -21.27
N GLU A 337 -15.63 2.61 -20.66
CA GLU A 337 -14.64 2.37 -19.61
C GLU A 337 -13.21 2.68 -20.08
N CYS A 338 -12.83 2.23 -21.30
CA CYS A 338 -11.54 2.58 -21.87
C CYS A 338 -11.37 4.09 -22.11
N VAL A 339 -12.37 4.74 -22.70
CA VAL A 339 -12.29 6.17 -23.04
C VAL A 339 -12.23 7.03 -21.79
N ASP A 340 -13.09 6.76 -20.80
CA ASP A 340 -13.12 7.48 -19.54
C ASP A 340 -11.80 7.31 -18.77
N ASP A 341 -11.22 6.10 -18.77
CA ASP A 341 -9.92 5.84 -18.16
C ASP A 341 -8.77 6.57 -18.88
N ALA A 342 -8.72 6.56 -20.23
CA ALA A 342 -7.69 7.30 -20.98
C ALA A 342 -7.79 8.83 -20.76
N LEU A 343 -9.01 9.38 -20.74
CA LEU A 343 -9.25 10.79 -20.44
C LEU A 343 -8.83 11.13 -18.99
N SER A 344 -9.12 10.24 -18.03
CA SER A 344 -8.69 10.37 -16.64
C SER A 344 -7.16 10.35 -16.52
N CYS A 345 -6.50 9.38 -17.16
CA CYS A 345 -5.03 9.28 -17.20
C CYS A 345 -4.38 10.58 -17.71
N ARG A 346 -4.92 11.17 -18.79
CA ARG A 346 -4.42 12.43 -19.35
C ARG A 346 -4.53 13.61 -18.38
N ARG A 347 -5.53 13.61 -17.49
CA ARG A 347 -5.74 14.69 -16.50
C ARG A 347 -4.89 14.52 -15.24
N ARG A 348 -4.20 13.39 -15.06
CA ARG A 348 -3.30 13.21 -13.91
C ARG A 348 -2.05 14.07 -14.09
N THR A 349 -1.98 15.18 -13.35
CA THR A 349 -0.77 16.01 -13.28
C THR A 349 0.21 15.38 -12.29
N THR A 350 1.42 15.07 -12.76
CA THR A 350 2.48 14.40 -11.97
C THR A 350 3.42 15.42 -11.33
N THR A 351 2.94 16.18 -10.34
CA THR A 351 3.83 17.02 -9.53
C THR A 351 3.59 16.74 -8.07
N LEU A 352 4.56 16.08 -7.44
CA LEU A 352 4.69 15.98 -5.99
C LEU A 352 5.82 16.94 -5.60
N ALA A 353 5.48 18.02 -4.91
CA ALA A 353 6.39 19.05 -4.42
C ALA A 353 6.50 18.95 -2.89
N GLY A 354 6.77 17.75 -2.38
CA GLY A 354 6.92 17.50 -0.94
C GLY A 354 5.60 17.48 -0.16
N GLU A 355 4.44 17.38 -0.81
CA GLU A 355 3.18 17.24 -0.08
C GLU A 355 3.03 15.86 0.54
N ALA A 356 2.21 15.77 1.60
CA ALA A 356 1.89 14.51 2.23
C ALA A 356 1.13 13.59 1.25
N VAL A 357 1.51 12.31 1.22
CA VAL A 357 0.92 11.33 0.31
C VAL A 357 0.38 10.08 1.01
N TRP A 358 -0.61 9.47 0.38
CA TRP A 358 -1.09 8.13 0.69
C TRP A 358 -0.53 7.13 -0.30
N ALA A 359 -0.09 5.95 0.15
CA ALA A 359 0.22 4.88 -0.76
C ALA A 359 -1.05 4.18 -1.26
N LEU A 360 -1.09 3.89 -2.55
CA LEU A 360 -2.19 3.19 -3.20
C LEU A 360 -1.92 1.69 -3.22
N ASP A 361 -2.98 0.92 -2.98
CA ASP A 361 -3.00 -0.54 -3.08
C ASP A 361 -3.40 -0.96 -4.50
N GLU A 362 -2.48 -1.61 -5.19
CA GLU A 362 -2.64 -2.14 -6.55
C GLU A 362 -3.57 -3.36 -6.63
N SER A 363 -3.93 -3.95 -5.50
CA SER A 363 -4.61 -5.25 -5.45
C SER A 363 -6.06 -5.18 -4.96
N SER A 364 -6.58 -3.99 -4.65
CA SER A 364 -7.94 -3.86 -4.17
C SER A 364 -8.95 -4.07 -5.30
N GLU A 365 -9.43 -5.31 -5.45
CA GLU A 365 -10.65 -5.57 -6.20
C GLU A 365 -11.88 -5.00 -5.47
N GLU A 366 -12.94 -4.78 -6.24
CA GLU A 366 -14.09 -3.96 -5.91
C GLU A 366 -14.74 -4.32 -4.56
N GLY A 367 -14.85 -3.35 -3.62
CA GLY A 367 -15.80 -3.50 -2.51
C GLY A 367 -15.53 -2.73 -1.20
N SER A 368 -14.33 -2.22 -0.92
CA SER A 368 -14.12 -1.47 0.34
C SER A 368 -12.99 -0.45 0.23
N GLY A 369 -13.35 0.83 0.17
CA GLY A 369 -12.38 1.94 0.33
C GLY A 369 -11.64 2.37 -0.94
N LYS A 370 -12.28 2.25 -2.12
CA LYS A 370 -11.79 2.87 -3.37
C LYS A 370 -11.53 4.37 -3.11
N SER A 371 -10.33 4.85 -3.40
CA SER A 371 -10.08 6.30 -3.45
C SER A 371 -10.77 6.90 -4.69
N THR A 372 -10.74 8.23 -4.82
CA THR A 372 -11.21 8.93 -6.03
C THR A 372 -10.51 8.45 -7.30
N VAL A 373 -9.37 7.77 -7.19
CA VAL A 373 -8.57 7.22 -8.29
C VAL A 373 -8.89 5.73 -8.57
N GLY A 374 -9.88 5.15 -7.88
CA GLY A 374 -10.32 3.76 -8.10
C GLY A 374 -9.44 2.69 -7.44
N MET A 375 -8.27 3.06 -6.91
CA MET A 375 -7.39 2.21 -6.09
C MET A 375 -7.62 2.48 -4.60
N ALA A 376 -7.58 1.44 -3.76
CA ALA A 376 -7.67 1.62 -2.31
C ALA A 376 -6.40 2.28 -1.76
N VAL A 377 -6.52 2.91 -0.60
CA VAL A 377 -5.38 3.49 0.13
C VAL A 377 -4.90 2.50 1.19
N HIS A 378 -3.57 2.32 1.30
CA HIS A 378 -2.96 1.64 2.43
C HIS A 378 -3.14 2.49 3.69
N ARG A 379 -4.14 2.15 4.51
CA ARG A 379 -4.42 2.87 5.75
C ARG A 379 -3.35 2.61 6.83
N PRO A 380 -2.94 3.63 7.59
CA PRO A 380 -1.80 3.54 8.51
C PRO A 380 -2.10 2.74 9.79
N GLU A 381 -3.36 2.61 10.23
CA GLU A 381 -3.69 1.94 11.49
C GLU A 381 -3.35 0.47 11.45
N GLY A 382 -3.55 -0.19 10.29
CA GLY A 382 -3.21 -1.59 10.10
C GLY A 382 -1.72 -1.81 10.32
N ALA A 383 -0.89 -0.97 9.70
CA ALA A 383 0.56 -0.99 9.83
C ALA A 383 1.02 -0.71 11.26
N ARG A 384 0.47 0.33 11.89
CA ARG A 384 0.77 0.69 13.29
C ARG A 384 0.44 -0.46 14.24
N ASN A 385 -0.78 -0.98 14.16
CA ASN A 385 -1.21 -2.10 15.00
C ASN A 385 -0.37 -3.35 14.76
N TYR A 386 0.10 -3.56 13.54
CA TYR A 386 0.98 -4.67 13.23
C TYR A 386 2.34 -4.52 13.92
N LEU A 387 2.94 -3.32 13.91
CA LEU A 387 4.17 -3.03 14.64
C LEU A 387 4.02 -3.25 16.15
N LEU A 388 2.98 -2.68 16.77
CA LEU A 388 2.76 -2.75 18.23
C LEU A 388 2.61 -4.18 18.77
N ARG A 389 2.29 -5.16 17.90
CA ARG A 389 2.03 -6.55 18.29
C ARG A 389 3.12 -7.54 17.87
N SER A 390 4.11 -7.12 17.09
CA SER A 390 4.97 -8.06 16.36
C SER A 390 6.31 -8.38 17.03
N PHE A 391 6.74 -7.62 18.03
CA PHE A 391 8.08 -7.75 18.63
C PHE A 391 7.98 -8.22 20.08
N VAL A 392 8.68 -9.30 20.41
CA VAL A 392 8.74 -9.87 21.78
C VAL A 392 10.21 -9.99 22.18
N ALA A 393 10.55 -9.92 23.47
CA ALA A 393 11.93 -10.13 23.91
C ALA A 393 12.42 -11.58 23.64
N GLY A 394 13.74 -11.71 23.45
CA GLY A 394 14.44 -12.97 23.33
C GLY A 394 14.41 -13.79 24.63
N GLN A 395 14.73 -15.09 24.51
CA GLN A 395 14.50 -16.15 25.51
C GLN A 395 15.19 -15.98 26.89
N GLU A 396 15.97 -14.93 27.13
CA GLU A 396 16.59 -14.69 28.45
C GLU A 396 15.63 -14.08 29.49
N ASP A 397 14.49 -13.50 29.07
CA ASP A 397 13.48 -12.89 29.97
C ASP A 397 12.18 -13.71 30.13
N ALA A 398 12.12 -14.93 29.59
CA ALA A 398 10.90 -15.73 29.47
C ALA A 398 10.32 -16.28 30.79
N ALA A 399 10.95 -16.00 31.94
CA ALA A 399 10.53 -16.54 33.23
C ALA A 399 9.27 -15.88 33.84
N ASN A 400 8.80 -14.73 33.34
CA ASN A 400 7.65 -14.02 33.92
C ASN A 400 6.47 -13.77 32.94
N LYS A 401 5.57 -14.75 32.93
CA LYS A 401 4.11 -14.76 32.72
C LYS A 401 3.39 -13.77 31.78
N ALA A 402 2.48 -14.41 31.02
CA ALA A 402 1.25 -13.89 30.43
C ALA A 402 0.42 -13.00 31.38
N ALA A 403 0.24 -11.73 30.99
CA ALA A 403 -0.90 -10.82 31.24
C ALA A 403 -0.53 -9.32 31.08
N GLY A 404 0.77 -8.99 30.95
CA GLY A 404 1.32 -7.64 30.67
C GLY A 404 1.96 -7.47 29.27
N ASP A 405 1.62 -8.37 28.36
CA ASP A 405 2.26 -8.65 27.06
C ASP A 405 2.38 -7.43 26.12
N ASP A 406 1.32 -6.60 26.01
CA ASP A 406 1.32 -5.49 25.06
C ASP A 406 2.26 -4.33 25.43
N GLY A 407 2.48 -4.07 26.72
CA GLY A 407 3.44 -3.06 27.16
C GLY A 407 4.88 -3.47 26.88
N HIS A 408 5.19 -4.74 27.12
CA HIS A 408 6.51 -5.29 26.84
C HIS A 408 6.82 -5.36 25.33
N ARG A 409 5.83 -5.71 24.50
CA ARG A 409 5.96 -5.62 23.03
C ARG A 409 6.24 -4.20 22.55
N GLN A 410 5.58 -3.22 23.16
CA GLN A 410 5.79 -1.80 22.84
C GLN A 410 7.19 -1.33 23.26
N GLN A 411 7.71 -1.77 24.41
CA GLN A 411 9.09 -1.51 24.81
C GLN A 411 10.09 -2.13 23.82
N CYS A 412 9.87 -3.39 23.41
CA CYS A 412 10.70 -4.05 22.39
C CYS A 412 10.67 -3.30 21.05
N LEU A 413 9.49 -2.83 20.63
CA LEU A 413 9.34 -1.98 19.44
C LEU A 413 10.08 -0.65 19.62
N GLY A 414 9.96 0.01 20.77
CA GLY A 414 10.62 1.28 21.05
C GLY A 414 12.14 1.19 20.94
N ARG A 415 12.73 0.13 21.51
CA ARG A 415 14.18 -0.17 21.40
C ARG A 415 14.60 -0.46 19.97
N LEU A 416 13.81 -1.20 19.20
CA LEU A 416 14.09 -1.45 17.79
C LEU A 416 14.05 -0.15 16.97
N LEU A 417 13.03 0.69 17.18
CA LEU A 417 12.92 1.98 16.48
C LEU A 417 14.06 2.93 16.88
N GLY A 418 14.48 2.89 18.15
CA GLY A 418 15.70 3.54 18.64
C GLY A 418 16.95 3.12 17.89
N ALA A 419 17.20 1.80 17.79
CA ALA A 419 18.35 1.25 17.07
C ALA A 419 18.39 1.72 15.60
N LEU A 420 17.23 1.70 14.94
CA LEU A 420 17.09 2.18 13.56
C LEU A 420 17.30 3.68 13.45
N ARG A 421 16.84 4.46 14.44
CA ARG A 421 17.03 5.90 14.48
C ARG A 421 18.50 6.27 14.62
N LEU A 422 19.23 5.66 15.56
CA LEU A 422 20.67 5.85 15.73
C LEU A 422 21.42 5.51 14.43
N LEU A 423 21.07 4.37 13.81
CA LEU A 423 21.62 3.97 12.52
C LEU A 423 21.42 5.06 11.46
N PHE A 424 20.17 5.43 11.15
CA PHE A 424 19.91 6.37 10.07
C PHE A 424 20.40 7.79 10.36
N GLN A 425 20.27 8.26 11.60
CA GLN A 425 20.75 9.59 12.00
C GLN A 425 22.26 9.73 11.81
N SER A 426 23.04 8.70 12.15
CA SER A 426 24.51 8.72 11.97
C SER A 426 24.95 8.87 10.51
N TRP A 427 24.09 8.53 9.55
CA TRP A 427 24.36 8.62 8.11
C TRP A 427 23.61 9.78 7.42
N ALA A 428 22.60 10.37 8.05
CA ALA A 428 21.72 11.36 7.43
C ALA A 428 22.44 12.64 6.98
N GLY A 429 23.50 13.06 7.67
CA GLY A 429 24.34 14.20 7.28
C GLY A 429 25.43 13.88 6.25
N VAL A 430 25.56 12.61 5.85
CA VAL A 430 26.67 12.12 5.00
C VAL A 430 26.16 11.59 3.67
N LEU A 431 25.05 10.84 3.71
CA LEU A 431 24.44 10.21 2.55
C LEU A 431 23.25 11.03 2.09
N SER A 432 23.12 11.19 0.78
CA SER A 432 21.86 11.68 0.21
C SER A 432 20.73 10.70 0.54
N GLY A 433 19.48 11.18 0.58
CA GLY A 433 18.32 10.30 0.86
C GLY A 433 18.22 9.10 -0.09
N ARG A 434 18.64 9.25 -1.36
CA ARG A 434 18.69 8.15 -2.34
C ARG A 434 19.75 7.10 -2.02
N GLU A 435 20.89 7.51 -1.50
CA GLU A 435 21.96 6.59 -1.08
C GLU A 435 21.59 5.88 0.21
N LEU A 436 20.97 6.60 1.15
CA LEU A 436 20.46 6.03 2.39
C LEU A 436 19.42 4.95 2.10
N ASP A 437 18.46 5.20 1.19
CA ASP A 437 17.47 4.21 0.74
C ASP A 437 18.12 2.94 0.18
N ARG A 438 19.14 3.10 -0.67
CA ARG A 438 19.89 1.99 -1.27
C ARG A 438 20.63 1.16 -0.23
N ARG A 439 21.29 1.81 0.74
CA ARG A 439 22.04 1.12 1.81
C ARG A 439 21.12 0.46 2.83
N ALA A 440 19.99 1.09 3.15
CA ALA A 440 19.01 0.57 4.09
C ALA A 440 18.54 -0.85 3.74
N TRP A 441 18.33 -1.14 2.45
CA TRP A 441 17.99 -2.50 2.02
C TRP A 441 19.09 -3.52 2.34
N SER A 442 20.36 -3.14 2.18
CA SER A 442 21.50 -4.01 2.47
C SER A 442 21.63 -4.29 3.96
N TRP A 443 21.46 -3.26 4.80
CA TRP A 443 21.43 -3.42 6.26
C TRP A 443 20.27 -4.29 6.72
N TYR A 444 19.06 -4.08 6.18
CA TYR A 444 17.91 -4.94 6.45
C TYR A 444 18.20 -6.41 6.13
N VAL A 445 18.81 -6.71 4.98
CA VAL A 445 19.16 -8.09 4.60
C VAL A 445 20.17 -8.71 5.56
N ALA A 446 21.09 -7.92 6.11
CA ALA A 446 22.10 -8.39 7.05
C ALA A 446 21.56 -8.67 8.46
N VAL A 447 20.52 -7.95 8.91
CA VAL A 447 19.99 -8.07 10.28
C VAL A 447 18.68 -8.85 10.39
N ARG A 448 17.99 -9.10 9.27
CA ARG A 448 16.71 -9.82 9.28
C ARG A 448 16.84 -11.24 9.85
N PRO A 449 15.77 -11.79 10.44
CA PRO A 449 15.76 -13.19 10.88
C PRO A 449 16.13 -14.17 9.77
N GLU A 450 17.03 -15.09 10.10
CA GLU A 450 17.28 -16.28 9.30
C GLU A 450 16.09 -17.24 9.48
N VAL A 451 15.50 -17.67 8.37
CA VAL A 451 14.40 -18.63 8.34
C VAL A 451 14.61 -19.54 7.14
N GLU A 452 14.07 -20.75 7.22
CA GLU A 452 14.19 -21.77 6.18
C GLU A 452 13.77 -21.26 4.80
N ALA A 453 14.43 -21.79 3.76
CA ALA A 453 14.03 -21.51 2.39
C ALA A 453 12.74 -22.28 2.04
N GLY A 454 11.83 -21.63 1.31
CA GLY A 454 10.58 -22.24 0.87
C GLY A 454 9.37 -21.83 1.72
N PRO A 455 8.25 -22.56 1.61
CA PRO A 455 7.01 -22.26 2.33
C PRO A 455 7.13 -22.38 3.86
N SER A 456 8.02 -23.24 4.38
CA SER A 456 8.19 -23.44 5.83
C SER A 456 8.73 -22.21 6.56
N GLY A 457 9.59 -21.42 5.90
CA GLY A 457 10.08 -20.14 6.44
C GLY A 457 9.10 -18.98 6.26
N TRP A 458 7.96 -19.18 5.59
CA TRP A 458 6.98 -18.12 5.42
C TRP A 458 6.34 -17.73 6.75
N GLY A 459 6.56 -16.49 7.18
CA GLY A 459 6.01 -15.98 8.43
C GLY A 459 6.67 -16.57 9.70
N ALA A 460 7.81 -17.24 9.56
CA ALA A 460 8.59 -17.72 10.69
C ALA A 460 9.26 -16.57 11.45
N LYS A 461 9.25 -16.68 12.79
CA LYS A 461 9.89 -15.74 13.71
C LYS A 461 11.33 -16.17 13.94
N GLY A 462 12.21 -15.18 14.12
CA GLY A 462 13.57 -15.44 14.59
C GLY A 462 14.13 -14.26 15.38
N PRO A 463 15.27 -14.48 16.06
CA PRO A 463 15.93 -13.45 16.86
C PRO A 463 16.60 -12.40 15.98
N VAL A 464 16.57 -11.15 16.44
CA VAL A 464 17.24 -9.98 15.87
C VAL A 464 17.96 -9.29 17.02
N ARG A 465 19.30 -9.31 16.98
CA ARG A 465 20.12 -8.60 17.97
C ARG A 465 20.20 -7.13 17.57
N LEU A 466 19.73 -6.24 18.42
CA LEU A 466 19.70 -4.81 18.09
C LEU A 466 21.11 -4.20 18.03
N GLU A 467 22.06 -4.75 18.80
CA GLU A 467 23.50 -4.41 18.69
C GLU A 467 23.99 -4.44 17.24
N LYS A 468 23.63 -5.47 16.45
CA LYS A 468 24.04 -5.57 15.04
C LYS A 468 23.50 -4.43 14.16
N ILE A 469 22.36 -3.84 14.53
CA ILE A 469 21.79 -2.68 13.83
C ILE A 469 22.63 -1.45 14.17
N VAL A 470 22.93 -1.25 15.46
CA VAL A 470 23.74 -0.12 15.94
C VAL A 470 25.18 -0.19 15.41
N ASP A 471 25.74 -1.39 15.22
CA ASP A 471 27.08 -1.56 14.65
C ASP A 471 27.21 -1.09 13.20
N PHE A 472 26.09 -0.97 12.46
CA PHE A 472 26.08 -0.33 11.14
C PHE A 472 26.06 1.21 11.23
N ALA A 473 25.80 1.79 12.40
CA ALA A 473 25.86 3.23 12.60
C ALA A 473 27.31 3.70 12.43
N ARG A 474 27.47 4.90 11.86
CA ARG A 474 28.79 5.51 11.72
C ARG A 474 29.30 5.89 13.10
N LYS A 475 30.49 5.40 13.47
CA LYS A 475 31.22 5.91 14.64
C LYS A 475 31.75 7.30 14.28
N GLU A 476 31.40 8.33 15.06
CA GLU A 476 32.06 9.62 14.92
C GLU A 476 33.52 9.47 15.35
N GLU A 477 34.44 9.46 14.38
CA GLU A 477 35.85 9.71 14.69
C GLU A 477 35.94 11.14 15.23
N GLY A 478 36.45 11.27 16.46
CA GLY A 478 36.37 12.47 17.27
C GLY A 478 36.82 13.73 16.54
N ARG A 479 35.91 14.71 16.45
CA ARG A 479 36.27 16.11 16.25
C ARG A 479 36.87 16.63 17.57
N GLY A 480 38.13 16.30 17.80
CA GLY A 480 38.88 16.74 18.97
C GLY A 480 40.10 15.86 19.22
N ASP A 481 41.22 16.20 18.56
CA ASP A 481 42.57 16.33 19.14
C ASP A 481 43.66 16.37 18.02
N GLU A 482 43.53 17.27 17.04
CA GLU A 482 44.68 17.71 16.23
C GLU A 482 45.42 18.79 17.02
N GLY A 483 46.05 18.38 18.11
CA GLY A 483 46.58 19.33 19.09
C GLY A 483 47.73 18.85 19.95
N GLN A 484 48.26 17.63 19.80
CA GLN A 484 49.53 17.22 20.42
C GLN A 484 49.94 15.80 20.03
N GLN A 485 50.76 15.64 18.98
CA GLN A 485 51.74 14.56 18.89
C GLN A 485 52.70 14.78 17.71
N LEU A 486 53.57 15.78 17.89
CA LEU A 486 54.84 15.89 17.15
C LEU A 486 55.97 15.91 18.18
N ALA A 487 56.23 14.74 18.78
CA ALA A 487 57.46 14.48 19.50
C ALA A 487 57.71 12.97 19.59
N GLY A 488 58.71 12.47 18.86
CA GLY A 488 59.42 11.26 19.28
C GLY A 488 59.41 10.05 18.35
N SER A 489 59.53 10.20 17.04
CA SER A 489 59.97 9.08 16.18
C SER A 489 61.49 8.86 16.34
N LYS A 490 61.88 8.09 17.38
CA LYS A 490 63.20 7.47 17.48
C LYS A 490 63.31 6.33 16.48
N GLN A 491 64.41 6.38 15.71
CA GLN A 491 64.95 5.32 14.87
C GLN A 491 64.80 3.92 15.49
N VAL A 492 64.31 2.97 14.69
CA VAL A 492 64.71 1.57 14.81
C VAL A 492 65.15 1.10 13.43
N GLN A 493 66.44 0.73 13.38
CA GLN A 493 67.14 0.19 12.24
C GLN A 493 66.53 -1.16 11.83
N GLY A 494 66.26 -1.31 10.54
CA GLY A 494 65.97 -2.62 9.94
C GLY A 494 67.26 -3.42 9.77
N TRP A 495 67.23 -4.68 10.21
CA TRP A 495 68.25 -5.67 9.87
C TRP A 495 67.61 -6.97 9.38
N LYS A 496 68.03 -7.35 8.17
CA LYS A 496 68.09 -8.68 7.51
C LYS A 496 66.74 -9.36 7.17
N GLY A 497 66.56 -9.95 5.99
CA GLY A 497 67.48 -10.22 4.87
C GLY A 497 66.84 -11.22 3.89
N LEU A 498 67.57 -11.43 2.78
CA LEU A 498 67.29 -12.25 1.58
C LEU A 498 66.51 -11.57 0.45
#